data_AF-A0AB74AA46-F1
#
_entry.id   AF-A0AB74AA46-F1
#
_cell.length_a   1.000
_cell.length_b   1.000
_cell.length_c   1.000
_cell.angle_alpha   90.00
_cell.angle_beta   90.00
_cell.angle_gamma   90.00
#
_symmetry.space_group_name_H-M   'P 1'
#
loop_
_entity.id
_entity.type
_entity.pdbx_description
1 polymer ?
#
loop_
_entity_poly.entity_id
_entity_poly.type
_entity_poly.pdbx_seq_one_letter_code
_entity_poly.pdbx_strand_id
1 'polypeptide(L)'
;MQVKRFFAADMRQAMKLVRDELGAEAAIIGNRRIAGGVELTAALDYKLSALAPRVPNMELEDELRKTQSRIVSAQAELNNRSDSDASINLQLFSGKPANPADTHIEPTLEEPPRPFAYAPAQAAEPAIGQRAYDSMRSELNGLRELLEVQLGSLAWNQLQGSRPQQANLWRRLQRVGLSGPLSRDLLSMIPEIDEPRQAWRMLLAHLARMIAVPEVEPLEEGGVIAMVGPAGMGKTTTLAKLAARYVLKYGPQNIALVSMDSFRIGAQEQLKTLGRILNVPVTHIDPGQSLVQALEPLLRKRVVLIDTAGLQASDPALRMQLESLAGRGIKSRNYLVLATTSQKQVLTAAYHSYKRCGLAGCILTKLDETASLGEVLSLAISHELPVAYLTDGPRIPDDLHTPRRHQLVSRAVSVQMQDEPSEEAMADMFADLYHTPGKRVG
;
A
#
# COMPACT_ATOMS: atom_id res chain seq x y z
N MET A 1 22.65 -8.00 -12.95
CA MET A 1 21.54 -8.85 -12.48
C MET A 1 21.11 -9.79 -13.61
N GLN A 2 21.58 -11.05 -13.59
CA GLN A 2 20.98 -12.11 -14.39
C GLN A 2 20.10 -12.96 -13.48
N VAL A 3 18.80 -13.08 -13.79
CA VAL A 3 17.87 -13.99 -13.10
C VAL A 3 17.64 -15.19 -14.01
N LYS A 4 17.92 -16.40 -13.52
CA LYS A 4 17.68 -17.65 -14.26
C LYS A 4 16.76 -18.58 -13.49
N ARG A 5 16.05 -19.44 -14.23
CA ARG A 5 15.13 -20.47 -13.71
C ARG A 5 15.71 -21.83 -14.07
N PHE A 6 15.84 -22.69 -13.06
CA PHE A 6 16.49 -23.99 -13.13
C PHE A 6 15.48 -25.07 -12.81
N PHE A 7 15.44 -26.12 -13.62
CA PHE A 7 14.53 -27.25 -13.46
C PHE A 7 15.35 -28.52 -13.30
N ALA A 8 15.10 -29.30 -12.24
CA ALA A 8 15.74 -30.59 -12.02
C ALA A 8 14.83 -31.56 -11.28
N ALA A 9 15.13 -32.87 -11.35
CA ALA A 9 14.33 -33.91 -10.71
C ALA A 9 14.32 -33.78 -9.16
N ASP A 10 15.41 -33.27 -8.57
CA ASP A 10 15.52 -33.05 -7.13
C ASP A 10 16.25 -31.74 -6.77
N MET A 11 16.14 -31.35 -5.49
CA MET A 11 16.72 -30.13 -4.94
C MET A 11 18.26 -30.10 -4.99
N ARG A 12 18.94 -31.24 -4.86
CA ARG A 12 20.42 -31.33 -4.91
C ARG A 12 20.90 -31.10 -6.35
N GLN A 13 20.21 -31.65 -7.34
CA GLN A 13 20.48 -31.38 -8.75
C GLN A 13 20.21 -29.91 -9.09
N ALA A 14 19.08 -29.34 -8.67
CA ALA A 14 18.77 -27.94 -8.92
C ALA A 14 19.80 -26.99 -8.28
N MET A 15 20.23 -27.28 -7.04
CA MET A 15 21.32 -26.54 -6.37
C MET A 15 22.67 -26.68 -7.07
N LYS A 16 22.95 -27.83 -7.69
CA LYS A 16 24.15 -28.01 -8.51
C LYS A 16 24.08 -27.15 -9.77
N LEU A 17 22.97 -27.18 -10.53
CA LEU A 17 22.81 -26.35 -11.72
C LEU A 17 22.95 -24.85 -11.44
N VAL A 18 22.37 -24.36 -10.33
CA VAL A 18 22.55 -22.96 -9.88
C VAL A 18 24.03 -22.66 -9.64
N ARG A 19 24.78 -23.57 -8.99
CA ARG A 19 26.20 -23.37 -8.67
C ARG A 19 27.11 -23.45 -9.89
N ASP A 20 26.82 -24.37 -10.81
CA ASP A 20 27.61 -24.60 -12.02
C ASP A 20 27.42 -23.45 -13.04
N GLU A 21 26.25 -22.78 -13.06
CA GLU A 21 25.92 -21.74 -14.04
C GLU A 21 25.93 -20.29 -13.49
N LEU A 22 25.74 -20.09 -12.17
CA LEU A 22 25.77 -18.76 -11.51
C LEU A 22 26.83 -18.65 -10.39
N GLY A 23 27.63 -19.70 -10.15
CA GLY A 23 28.65 -19.71 -9.12
C GLY A 23 28.12 -19.96 -7.69
N ALA A 24 29.03 -19.99 -6.72
CA ALA A 24 28.70 -20.26 -5.31
C ALA A 24 27.91 -19.11 -4.64
N GLU A 25 28.10 -17.87 -5.10
CA GLU A 25 27.52 -16.63 -4.55
C GLU A 25 26.09 -16.35 -5.06
N ALA A 26 25.48 -17.28 -5.81
CA ALA A 26 24.16 -17.08 -6.41
C ALA A 26 23.04 -17.10 -5.37
N ALA A 27 22.32 -15.97 -5.24
CA ALA A 27 21.18 -15.87 -4.33
C ALA A 27 19.96 -16.63 -4.87
N ILE A 28 19.39 -17.52 -4.06
CA ILE A 28 18.13 -18.21 -4.40
C ILE A 28 16.95 -17.26 -4.16
N ILE A 29 16.24 -16.95 -5.23
CA ILE A 29 15.11 -16.02 -5.30
C ILE A 29 13.75 -16.75 -5.37
N GLY A 30 13.73 -18.07 -5.54
CA GLY A 30 12.49 -18.83 -5.47
C GLY A 30 12.70 -20.33 -5.50
N ASN A 31 11.76 -21.05 -4.89
CA ASN A 31 11.69 -22.50 -4.90
C ASN A 31 10.21 -22.92 -5.08
N ARG A 32 9.93 -23.72 -6.10
CA ARG A 32 8.60 -24.27 -6.39
C ARG A 32 8.73 -25.75 -6.74
N ARG A 33 7.97 -26.60 -6.06
CA ARG A 33 7.82 -28.00 -6.48
C ARG A 33 6.85 -28.08 -7.66
N ILE A 34 7.20 -28.89 -8.65
CA ILE A 34 6.41 -29.11 -9.87
C ILE A 34 6.22 -30.61 -10.11
N ALA A 35 5.27 -30.99 -10.98
CA ALA A 35 5.16 -32.38 -11.41
C ALA A 35 6.44 -32.77 -12.17
N GLY A 36 7.20 -33.73 -11.62
CA GLY A 36 8.49 -34.16 -12.14
C GLY A 36 9.73 -33.54 -11.49
N GLY A 37 9.62 -32.64 -10.50
CA GLY A 37 10.79 -32.17 -9.77
C GLY A 37 10.67 -30.83 -9.04
N VAL A 38 11.76 -30.06 -9.06
CA VAL A 38 11.92 -28.75 -8.40
C VAL A 38 12.32 -27.69 -9.42
N GLU A 39 11.63 -26.56 -9.36
CA GLU A 39 11.98 -25.31 -10.02
C GLU A 39 12.67 -24.38 -9.00
N LEU A 40 13.92 -24.01 -9.25
CA LEU A 40 14.60 -22.91 -8.54
C LEU A 40 14.66 -21.67 -9.41
N THR A 41 14.50 -20.49 -8.81
CA THR A 41 14.88 -19.21 -9.40
C THR A 41 16.08 -18.68 -8.65
N ALA A 42 17.14 -18.27 -9.32
CA ALA A 42 18.34 -17.72 -8.68
C ALA A 42 18.92 -16.55 -9.49
N ALA A 43 19.73 -15.71 -8.85
CA ALA A 43 20.38 -14.58 -9.49
C ALA A 43 21.79 -14.28 -8.96
N LEU A 44 22.62 -13.79 -9.88
CA LEU A 44 23.96 -13.26 -9.61
C LEU A 44 23.89 -11.73 -9.44
N ASP A 45 24.62 -11.20 -8.46
CA ASP A 45 24.59 -9.79 -8.03
C ASP A 45 23.19 -9.27 -7.70
N TYR A 46 22.42 -10.01 -6.89
CA TYR A 46 21.24 -9.45 -6.21
C TYR A 46 21.69 -8.56 -5.03
N LYS A 47 22.32 -7.43 -5.38
CA LYS A 47 22.37 -6.28 -4.48
C LYS A 47 20.93 -5.80 -4.30
N LEU A 48 20.33 -6.19 -3.18
CA LEU A 48 19.07 -5.63 -2.69
C LEU A 48 19.07 -4.12 -2.91
N SER A 49 18.02 -3.59 -3.53
CA SER A 49 17.78 -2.14 -3.50
C SER A 49 17.49 -1.78 -2.05
N ALA A 50 18.52 -1.33 -1.34
CA ALA A 50 18.44 -1.09 0.08
C ALA A 50 17.45 0.03 0.35
N LEU A 51 16.21 -0.34 0.68
CA LEU A 51 15.22 0.56 1.27
C LEU A 51 15.90 1.24 2.46
N ALA A 52 16.19 2.53 2.30
CA ALA A 52 17.12 3.25 3.16
C ALA A 52 16.82 2.98 4.65
N PRO A 53 17.84 2.65 5.47
CA PRO A 53 17.64 2.22 6.85
C PRO A 53 16.84 3.28 7.60
N ARG A 54 15.58 2.96 7.91
CA ARG A 54 14.73 3.89 8.65
C ARG A 54 15.17 3.88 10.10
N VAL A 55 15.60 5.05 10.57
CA VAL A 55 15.76 5.40 11.98
C VAL A 55 14.52 4.90 12.76
N PRO A 56 14.67 4.36 13.99
CA PRO A 56 13.53 3.99 14.83
C PRO A 56 12.52 5.13 14.91
N ASN A 57 11.24 4.83 14.68
CA ASN A 57 10.19 5.85 14.70
C ASN A 57 9.84 6.17 16.17
N MET A 58 10.57 7.11 16.76
CA MET A 58 10.40 7.54 18.14
C MET A 58 8.99 8.10 18.41
N GLU A 59 8.39 8.82 17.46
CA GLU A 59 7.02 9.33 17.58
C GLU A 59 6.00 8.19 17.74
N LEU A 60 6.15 7.12 16.95
CA LEU A 60 5.34 5.92 17.07
C LEU A 60 5.53 5.22 18.42
N GLU A 61 6.77 5.11 18.91
CA GLU A 61 7.06 4.51 20.22
C GLU A 61 6.50 5.35 21.37
N ASP A 62 6.57 6.68 21.31
CA ASP A 62 6.04 7.55 22.35
C ASP A 62 4.51 7.59 22.36
N GLU A 63 3.84 7.60 21.20
CA GLU A 63 2.38 7.39 21.14
C GLU A 63 1.97 6.01 21.67
N LEU A 64 2.76 4.95 21.38
CA LEU A 64 2.52 3.62 21.94
C LEU A 64 2.70 3.58 23.46
N ARG A 65 3.69 4.30 24.03
CA ARG A 65 3.87 4.42 25.49
C ARG A 65 2.73 5.20 26.15
N LYS A 66 2.25 6.29 25.51
CA LYS A 66 1.03 7.00 25.92
C LYS A 66 -0.23 6.12 25.80
N THR A 67 -0.25 5.17 24.87
CA THR A 67 -1.31 4.16 24.76
C THR A 67 -1.20 3.13 25.88
N GLN A 68 0.01 2.68 26.21
CA GLN A 68 0.26 1.68 27.24
C GLN A 68 -0.23 2.12 28.62
N SER A 69 -0.03 3.39 29.01
CA SER A 69 -0.57 3.90 30.28
C SER A 69 -2.10 3.88 30.32
N ARG A 70 -2.78 4.16 29.19
CA ARG A 70 -4.24 4.01 29.05
C ARG A 70 -4.70 2.55 29.09
N ILE A 71 -3.92 1.63 28.51
CA ILE A 71 -4.18 0.18 28.59
C ILE A 71 -4.10 -0.27 30.05
N VAL A 72 -3.07 0.16 30.78
CA VAL A 72 -2.90 -0.16 32.20
C VAL A 72 -4.03 0.45 33.05
N SER A 73 -4.45 1.71 32.81
CA SER A 73 -5.57 2.30 33.55
C SER A 73 -6.91 1.61 33.25
N ALA A 74 -7.20 1.30 31.98
CA ALA A 74 -8.42 0.57 31.60
C ALA A 74 -8.44 -0.86 32.15
N GLN A 75 -7.30 -1.54 32.20
CA GLN A 75 -7.18 -2.86 32.83
C GLN A 75 -7.30 -2.77 34.36
N ALA A 76 -6.79 -1.70 34.99
CA ALA A 76 -7.01 -1.45 36.41
C ALA A 76 -8.48 -1.14 36.70
N GLU A 77 -9.20 -0.37 35.87
CA GLU A 77 -10.64 -0.13 36.03
C GLU A 77 -11.49 -1.40 35.86
N LEU A 78 -11.09 -2.30 34.96
CA LEU A 78 -11.71 -3.62 34.79
C LEU A 78 -11.44 -4.53 36.00
N ASN A 79 -10.20 -4.61 36.47
CA ASN A 79 -9.83 -5.43 37.63
C ASN A 79 -10.36 -4.86 38.95
N ASN A 80 -10.48 -3.54 39.10
CA ASN A 80 -11.10 -2.91 40.28
C ASN A 80 -12.61 -3.20 40.39
N ARG A 81 -13.23 -3.86 39.39
CA ARG A 81 -14.59 -4.43 39.49
C ARG A 81 -14.61 -5.90 39.93
N SER A 82 -13.47 -6.59 39.95
CA SER A 82 -13.31 -7.96 40.47
C SER A 82 -12.57 -8.02 41.82
N ASP A 83 -11.61 -7.12 42.03
CA ASP A 83 -10.68 -7.13 43.15
C ASP A 83 -10.92 -5.91 44.06
N SER A 84 -11.99 -5.96 44.86
CA SER A 84 -12.25 -5.00 45.94
C SER A 84 -11.52 -5.34 47.24
N ASP A 85 -10.43 -6.12 47.15
CA ASP A 85 -9.60 -6.64 48.24
C ASP A 85 -8.12 -6.59 47.82
N ALA A 86 -7.20 -6.69 48.79
CA ALA A 86 -5.73 -6.59 48.63
C ALA A 86 -5.17 -5.20 48.23
N SER A 87 -5.06 -4.33 49.23
CA SER A 87 -4.61 -2.94 49.13
C SER A 87 -3.09 -2.70 49.12
N ILE A 88 -2.64 -1.72 48.30
CA ILE A 88 -1.60 -0.69 48.59
C ILE A 88 -0.15 -1.14 48.91
N ASN A 89 0.82 -0.71 48.07
CA ASN A 89 2.10 -0.04 48.45
C ASN A 89 2.98 0.29 47.21
N LEU A 90 4.08 1.07 47.32
CA LEU A 90 4.11 2.55 47.26
C LEU A 90 5.54 3.09 46.88
N GLN A 91 5.67 3.73 45.70
CA GLN A 91 6.64 4.80 45.33
C GLN A 91 8.19 4.57 45.27
N LEU A 92 8.87 5.65 44.80
CA LEU A 92 10.32 6.01 44.84
C LEU A 92 11.22 5.40 43.74
N PHE A 93 12.15 6.12 43.06
CA PHE A 93 12.47 7.57 43.01
C PHE A 93 13.16 7.95 41.66
N SER A 94 13.54 9.21 41.43
CA SER A 94 14.02 9.77 40.14
C SER A 94 15.39 10.49 40.22
N GLY A 95 16.21 10.47 39.16
CA GLY A 95 17.45 11.29 39.09
C GLY A 95 18.20 11.32 37.73
N LYS A 96 18.77 12.48 37.38
CA LYS A 96 19.60 12.85 36.20
C LYS A 96 20.13 14.30 36.42
N PRO A 97 21.02 14.92 35.60
CA PRO A 97 22.06 14.40 34.67
C PRO A 97 23.44 15.12 34.88
N ALA A 98 24.45 14.89 34.01
CA ALA A 98 25.51 15.87 33.66
C ALA A 98 26.33 15.46 32.39
N ASN A 99 27.00 16.44 31.77
CA ASN A 99 28.03 16.40 30.70
C ASN A 99 29.01 17.60 30.98
N PRO A 100 29.95 18.15 30.14
CA PRO A 100 30.24 17.98 28.68
C PRO A 100 31.77 17.98 28.30
N ALA A 101 32.06 18.28 27.01
CA ALA A 101 33.34 18.72 26.39
C ALA A 101 34.48 17.67 26.22
N ASP A 102 35.35 17.67 25.18
CA ASP A 102 35.46 18.34 23.86
C ASP A 102 36.46 17.50 22.97
N THR A 103 37.01 17.81 21.77
CA THR A 103 37.22 19.05 20.96
C THR A 103 37.32 18.72 19.42
N HIS A 104 37.94 19.58 18.58
CA HIS A 104 38.03 19.53 17.10
C HIS A 104 39.36 18.95 16.51
N ILE A 105 39.37 18.58 15.21
CA ILE A 105 40.16 19.22 14.08
C ILE A 105 40.23 18.30 12.82
N GLU A 106 40.07 18.88 11.62
CA GLU A 106 40.45 18.34 10.29
C GLU A 106 41.64 19.13 9.70
N PRO A 107 42.36 18.60 8.69
CA PRO A 107 42.38 19.33 7.41
C PRO A 107 42.43 18.49 6.10
N THR A 108 42.04 19.13 4.99
CA THR A 108 41.99 18.68 3.59
C THR A 108 43.32 18.77 2.81
N LEU A 109 43.39 18.15 1.62
CA LEU A 109 44.14 18.63 0.44
C LEU A 109 43.62 17.97 -0.87
N GLU A 110 43.90 18.56 -2.05
CA GLU A 110 43.24 18.26 -3.35
C GLU A 110 44.21 18.03 -4.55
N GLU A 111 43.83 17.12 -5.47
CA GLU A 111 43.98 17.13 -6.96
C GLU A 111 45.36 17.34 -7.69
N PRO A 112 45.49 17.20 -9.06
CA PRO A 112 44.70 16.47 -10.09
C PRO A 112 45.56 15.51 -11.03
N PRO A 113 45.56 15.49 -12.41
CA PRO A 113 45.18 14.25 -13.16
C PRO A 113 46.00 13.83 -14.43
N ARG A 114 45.46 12.84 -15.21
CA ARG A 114 45.74 12.40 -16.64
C ARG A 114 46.70 11.19 -16.87
N PRO A 115 46.68 10.48 -18.03
CA PRO A 115 45.59 10.25 -19.04
C PRO A 115 45.43 8.79 -19.58
N PHE A 116 44.32 8.56 -20.31
CA PHE A 116 43.99 7.57 -21.38
C PHE A 116 44.75 6.23 -21.60
N ALA A 117 43.96 5.16 -21.79
CA ALA A 117 44.26 4.00 -22.65
C ALA A 117 42.96 3.55 -23.39
N TYR A 118 43.06 2.73 -24.45
CA TYR A 118 41.99 2.50 -25.45
C TYR A 118 41.59 1.02 -25.65
N ALA A 119 40.37 0.84 -26.18
CA ALA A 119 39.87 -0.35 -26.92
C ALA A 119 39.59 -1.66 -26.14
N PRO A 120 38.82 -2.62 -26.71
CA PRO A 120 38.05 -2.58 -27.97
C PRO A 120 36.52 -2.69 -27.76
N ALA A 121 35.75 -2.28 -28.77
CA ALA A 121 34.30 -2.56 -28.83
C ALA A 121 34.03 -3.99 -29.31
N GLN A 122 33.01 -4.64 -28.76
CA GLN A 122 32.47 -5.90 -29.30
C GLN A 122 31.32 -5.61 -30.27
N ALA A 123 31.18 -6.46 -31.29
CA ALA A 123 30.34 -6.18 -32.46
C ALA A 123 28.82 -6.24 -32.15
N ALA A 124 28.05 -5.38 -32.83
CA ALA A 124 26.60 -5.43 -32.87
C ALA A 124 26.14 -5.63 -34.32
N GLU A 125 25.45 -6.74 -34.58
CA GLU A 125 24.80 -7.05 -35.86
C GLU A 125 23.47 -6.25 -36.04
N PRO A 126 22.89 -6.18 -37.26
CA PRO A 126 22.28 -4.94 -37.73
C PRO A 126 20.85 -4.67 -37.22
N ALA A 127 20.74 -3.90 -36.14
CA ALA A 127 19.49 -3.38 -35.58
C ALA A 127 18.80 -2.27 -36.43
N ILE A 128 18.88 -2.33 -37.76
CA ILE A 128 18.31 -1.32 -38.66
C ILE A 128 16.78 -1.48 -38.74
N GLY A 129 16.28 -2.71 -38.87
CA GLY A 129 14.83 -2.97 -38.94
C GLY A 129 14.09 -2.60 -37.66
N GLN A 130 14.57 -3.05 -36.49
CA GLN A 130 13.90 -2.77 -35.22
C GLN A 130 13.79 -1.28 -34.92
N ARG A 131 14.86 -0.48 -35.14
CA ARG A 131 14.81 0.98 -34.95
C ARG A 131 13.77 1.66 -35.84
N ALA A 132 13.57 1.19 -37.07
CA ALA A 132 12.53 1.71 -37.96
C ALA A 132 11.11 1.35 -37.47
N TYR A 133 10.90 0.12 -37.00
CA TYR A 133 9.63 -0.28 -36.39
C TYR A 133 9.34 0.44 -35.07
N ASP A 134 10.36 0.68 -34.23
CA ASP A 134 10.21 1.41 -32.97
C ASP A 134 9.95 2.91 -33.21
N SER A 135 10.57 3.53 -34.22
CA SER A 135 10.26 4.91 -34.66
C SER A 135 8.82 5.02 -35.17
N MET A 136 8.44 4.15 -36.11
CA MET A 136 7.06 4.10 -36.63
C MET A 136 6.05 3.85 -35.51
N ARG A 137 6.41 3.06 -34.49
CA ARG A 137 5.57 2.83 -33.31
C ARG A 137 5.49 4.06 -32.40
N SER A 138 6.56 4.83 -32.21
CA SER A 138 6.48 6.10 -31.48
C SER A 138 5.68 7.16 -32.23
N GLU A 139 5.81 7.23 -33.56
CA GLU A 139 5.03 8.12 -34.43
C GLU A 139 3.53 7.76 -34.39
N LEU A 140 3.19 6.47 -34.53
CA LEU A 140 1.82 5.99 -34.43
C LEU A 140 1.22 6.19 -33.02
N ASN A 141 2.02 6.03 -31.96
CA ASN A 141 1.57 6.35 -30.60
C ASN A 141 1.28 7.84 -30.45
N GLY A 142 2.18 8.73 -30.90
CA GLY A 142 1.99 10.18 -30.83
C GLY A 142 0.82 10.68 -31.68
N LEU A 143 0.60 10.12 -32.87
CA LEU A 143 -0.59 10.38 -33.68
C LEU A 143 -1.87 9.94 -32.95
N ARG A 144 -1.84 8.79 -32.24
CA ARG A 144 -2.98 8.31 -31.45
C ARG A 144 -3.26 9.24 -30.27
N GLU A 145 -2.23 9.65 -29.54
CA GLU A 145 -2.30 10.56 -28.39
C GLU A 145 -2.89 11.92 -28.79
N LEU A 146 -2.41 12.51 -29.90
CA LEU A 146 -2.97 13.75 -30.47
C LEU A 146 -4.44 13.60 -30.88
N LEU A 147 -4.82 12.47 -31.49
CA LEU A 147 -6.22 12.19 -31.85
C LEU A 147 -7.10 11.97 -30.61
N GLU A 148 -6.60 11.30 -29.58
CA GLU A 148 -7.32 11.06 -28.32
C GLU A 148 -7.59 12.39 -27.58
N VAL A 149 -6.62 13.30 -27.51
CA VAL A 149 -6.80 14.66 -26.96
C VAL A 149 -7.78 15.50 -27.80
N GLN A 150 -7.67 15.48 -29.13
CA GLN A 150 -8.61 16.21 -30.00
C GLN A 150 -10.05 15.69 -29.89
N LEU A 151 -10.25 14.37 -29.83
CA LEU A 151 -11.57 13.77 -29.63
C LEU A 151 -12.12 14.07 -28.23
N GLY A 152 -11.28 14.10 -27.20
CA GLY A 152 -11.64 14.55 -25.85
C GLY A 152 -12.16 15.99 -25.84
N SER A 153 -11.41 16.90 -26.45
CA SER A 153 -11.79 18.32 -26.59
C SER A 153 -13.09 18.51 -27.38
N LEU A 154 -13.27 17.82 -28.51
CA LEU A 154 -14.50 17.88 -29.31
C LEU A 154 -15.72 17.36 -28.54
N ALA A 155 -15.60 16.22 -27.86
CA ALA A 155 -16.68 15.64 -27.06
C ALA A 155 -17.08 16.54 -25.89
N TRP A 156 -16.10 17.18 -25.24
CA TRP A 156 -16.33 18.11 -24.14
C TRP A 156 -17.00 19.42 -24.63
N ASN A 157 -16.52 20.03 -25.72
CA ASN A 157 -17.14 21.20 -26.34
C ASN A 157 -18.61 20.90 -26.76
N GLN A 158 -18.86 19.73 -27.34
CA GLN A 158 -20.22 19.29 -27.69
C GLN A 158 -21.10 19.15 -26.44
N LEU A 159 -20.58 18.63 -25.32
CA LEU A 159 -21.32 18.53 -24.06
C LEU A 159 -21.62 19.90 -23.44
N GLN A 160 -20.65 20.84 -23.45
CA GLN A 160 -20.87 22.21 -22.99
C GLN A 160 -22.02 22.88 -23.76
N GLY A 161 -22.00 22.82 -25.09
CA GLY A 161 -23.00 23.47 -25.94
C GLY A 161 -24.38 22.80 -25.90
N SER A 162 -24.45 21.47 -25.81
CA SER A 162 -25.72 20.74 -25.86
C SER A 162 -26.38 20.50 -24.50
N ARG A 163 -25.59 20.39 -23.41
CA ARG A 163 -26.08 20.07 -22.06
C ARG A 163 -25.28 20.80 -20.97
N PRO A 164 -25.34 22.14 -20.90
CA PRO A 164 -24.51 22.94 -19.99
C PRO A 164 -24.70 22.57 -18.50
N GLN A 165 -25.89 22.11 -18.08
CA GLN A 165 -26.11 21.61 -16.72
C GLN A 165 -25.32 20.32 -16.43
N GLN A 166 -25.26 19.36 -17.37
CA GLN A 166 -24.46 18.14 -17.21
C GLN A 166 -22.96 18.48 -17.19
N ALA A 167 -22.51 19.39 -18.07
CA ALA A 167 -21.12 19.90 -18.05
C ALA A 167 -20.76 20.55 -16.70
N ASN A 168 -21.65 21.38 -16.13
CA ASN A 168 -21.45 22.01 -14.83
C ASN A 168 -21.39 21.00 -13.66
N LEU A 169 -22.15 19.91 -13.70
CA LEU A 169 -22.01 18.83 -12.73
C LEU A 169 -20.71 18.04 -12.95
N TRP A 170 -20.28 17.84 -14.20
CA TRP A 170 -19.02 17.17 -14.54
C TRP A 170 -17.80 17.92 -14.00
N ARG A 171 -17.71 19.25 -14.18
CA ARG A 171 -16.62 20.06 -13.58
C ARG A 171 -16.57 19.91 -12.06
N ARG A 172 -17.72 19.77 -11.38
CA ARG A 172 -17.77 19.54 -9.92
C ARG A 172 -17.30 18.15 -9.50
N LEU A 173 -17.66 17.10 -10.25
CA LEU A 173 -17.14 15.75 -9.99
C LEU A 173 -15.61 15.70 -10.17
N GLN A 174 -15.08 16.39 -11.19
CA GLN A 174 -13.64 16.54 -11.41
C GLN A 174 -12.95 17.34 -10.30
N ARG A 175 -13.56 18.41 -9.76
CA ARG A 175 -13.02 19.13 -8.59
C ARG A 175 -12.94 18.28 -7.32
N VAL A 176 -13.85 17.32 -7.13
CA VAL A 176 -13.77 16.31 -6.06
C VAL A 176 -12.64 15.30 -6.31
N GLY A 177 -12.08 15.26 -7.53
CA GLY A 177 -11.01 14.35 -7.97
C GLY A 177 -11.51 13.02 -8.52
N LEU A 178 -12.79 12.92 -8.91
CA LEU A 178 -13.36 11.65 -9.40
C LEU A 178 -12.92 11.36 -10.83
N SER A 179 -12.61 10.09 -11.13
CA SER A 179 -12.17 9.69 -12.48
C SER A 179 -13.22 9.97 -13.55
N GLY A 180 -12.78 10.12 -14.81
CA GLY A 180 -13.65 10.24 -15.98
C GLY A 180 -14.73 9.15 -16.03
N PRO A 181 -14.36 7.86 -16.01
CA PRO A 181 -15.32 6.76 -16.03
C PRO A 181 -16.34 6.81 -14.88
N LEU A 182 -15.90 7.01 -13.63
CA LEU A 182 -16.84 7.10 -12.49
C LEU A 182 -17.77 8.32 -12.60
N SER A 183 -17.26 9.46 -13.09
CA SER A 183 -18.06 10.67 -13.29
C SER A 183 -19.13 10.49 -14.37
N ARG A 184 -18.77 9.85 -15.50
CA ARG A 184 -19.71 9.44 -16.55
C ARG A 184 -20.78 8.51 -16.01
N ASP A 185 -20.37 7.48 -15.28
CA ASP A 185 -21.28 6.44 -14.80
C ASP A 185 -22.24 7.01 -13.73
N LEU A 186 -21.78 7.93 -12.86
CA LEU A 186 -22.61 8.72 -11.95
C LEU A 186 -23.63 9.61 -12.68
N LEU A 187 -23.20 10.35 -13.71
CA LEU A 187 -24.08 11.22 -14.48
C LEU A 187 -25.09 10.44 -15.34
N SER A 188 -24.77 9.21 -15.75
CA SER A 188 -25.73 8.33 -16.44
C SER A 188 -26.96 7.98 -15.58
N MET A 189 -26.84 8.06 -14.25
CA MET A 189 -27.94 7.84 -13.31
C MET A 189 -28.85 9.08 -13.12
N ILE A 190 -28.49 10.23 -13.72
CA ILE A 190 -29.28 11.48 -13.68
C ILE A 190 -29.34 12.09 -15.09
N PRO A 191 -30.16 11.54 -16.00
CA PRO A 191 -30.24 12.02 -17.37
C PRO A 191 -30.88 13.41 -17.47
N GLU A 192 -31.84 13.72 -16.59
CA GLU A 192 -32.63 14.96 -16.57
C GLU A 192 -32.26 15.79 -15.32
N ILE A 193 -32.18 17.12 -15.48
CA ILE A 193 -31.71 18.05 -14.42
C ILE A 193 -32.65 19.26 -14.34
N ASP A 194 -33.72 19.13 -13.57
CA ASP A 194 -34.62 20.26 -13.29
C ASP A 194 -33.93 21.28 -12.36
N GLU A 195 -33.50 20.84 -11.17
CA GLU A 195 -32.74 21.67 -10.24
C GLU A 195 -31.29 21.17 -10.07
N PRO A 196 -30.26 21.93 -10.50
CA PRO A 196 -28.86 21.55 -10.35
C PRO A 196 -28.39 21.28 -8.91
N ARG A 197 -29.06 21.85 -7.89
CA ARG A 197 -28.76 21.57 -6.47
C ARG A 197 -29.31 20.21 -6.04
N GLN A 198 -30.51 19.84 -6.48
CA GLN A 198 -31.09 18.52 -6.25
C GLN A 198 -30.27 17.44 -6.97
N ALA A 199 -29.95 17.65 -8.25
CA ALA A 199 -29.12 16.73 -9.03
C ALA A 199 -27.74 16.51 -8.38
N TRP A 200 -27.07 17.57 -7.90
CA TRP A 200 -25.82 17.43 -7.15
C TRP A 200 -25.97 16.60 -5.87
N ARG A 201 -27.01 16.87 -5.06
CA ARG A 201 -27.31 16.06 -3.85
C ARG A 201 -27.57 14.59 -4.18
N MET A 202 -28.24 14.32 -5.31
CA MET A 202 -28.45 12.97 -5.81
C MET A 202 -27.13 12.32 -6.22
N LEU A 203 -26.26 12.97 -7.03
CA LEU A 203 -24.94 12.43 -7.40
C LEU A 203 -24.13 12.00 -6.18
N LEU A 204 -24.10 12.81 -5.12
CA LEU A 204 -23.42 12.47 -3.87
C LEU A 204 -24.04 11.25 -3.15
N ALA A 205 -25.36 11.07 -3.23
CA ALA A 205 -26.05 9.89 -2.71
C ALA A 205 -25.89 8.63 -3.60
N HIS A 206 -25.68 8.78 -4.91
CA HIS A 206 -25.28 7.69 -5.80
C HIS A 206 -23.83 7.27 -5.49
N LEU A 207 -22.88 8.22 -5.46
CA LEU A 207 -21.48 7.99 -5.08
C LEU A 207 -21.36 7.31 -3.70
N ALA A 208 -22.10 7.79 -2.70
CA ALA A 208 -22.11 7.18 -1.37
C ALA A 208 -22.58 5.72 -1.41
N ARG A 209 -23.56 5.36 -2.26
CA ARG A 209 -24.00 3.96 -2.38
C ARG A 209 -22.96 3.07 -3.07
N MET A 210 -22.17 3.62 -3.99
CA MET A 210 -21.11 2.88 -4.72
C MET A 210 -19.89 2.56 -3.84
N ILE A 211 -19.64 3.31 -2.76
CA ILE A 211 -18.54 3.01 -1.82
C ILE A 211 -18.85 1.73 -1.03
N ALA A 212 -18.16 0.65 -1.36
CA ALA A 212 -18.16 -0.57 -0.55
C ALA A 212 -17.48 -0.33 0.81
N VAL A 213 -18.10 -0.86 1.87
CA VAL A 213 -17.54 -0.97 3.23
C VAL A 213 -17.98 -2.33 3.79
N PRO A 214 -17.19 -3.01 4.64
CA PRO A 214 -17.59 -4.30 5.20
C PRO A 214 -18.74 -4.13 6.20
N GLU A 215 -19.61 -5.15 6.29
CA GLU A 215 -20.76 -5.16 7.20
C GLU A 215 -20.35 -5.43 8.67
N VAL A 216 -19.29 -6.21 8.85
CA VAL A 216 -18.63 -6.49 10.14
C VAL A 216 -17.24 -5.88 10.11
N GLU A 217 -16.85 -5.17 11.18
CA GLU A 217 -15.49 -4.66 11.31
C GLU A 217 -14.47 -5.83 11.26
N PRO A 218 -13.46 -5.84 10.37
CA PRO A 218 -12.59 -7.01 10.20
C PRO A 218 -11.84 -7.46 11.46
N LEU A 219 -11.63 -6.55 12.42
CA LEU A 219 -11.01 -6.82 13.72
C LEU A 219 -11.96 -7.58 14.67
N GLU A 220 -13.27 -7.41 14.49
CA GLU A 220 -14.32 -8.16 15.19
C GLU A 220 -14.53 -9.54 14.56
N GLU A 221 -14.52 -9.61 13.22
CA GLU A 221 -14.63 -10.86 12.46
C GLU A 221 -13.46 -11.82 12.77
N GLY A 222 -12.25 -11.28 12.97
CA GLY A 222 -11.08 -12.03 13.40
C GLY A 222 -10.44 -12.92 12.33
N GLY A 223 -9.49 -13.75 12.74
CA GLY A 223 -8.61 -14.54 11.87
C GLY A 223 -7.32 -13.80 11.49
N VAL A 224 -6.76 -14.15 10.34
CA VAL A 224 -5.49 -13.60 9.84
C VAL A 224 -5.76 -12.38 8.97
N ILE A 225 -5.12 -11.24 9.28
CA ILE A 225 -5.32 -9.96 8.59
C ILE A 225 -3.94 -9.42 8.20
N ALA A 226 -3.69 -9.20 6.90
CA ALA A 226 -2.38 -8.75 6.41
C ALA A 226 -2.45 -7.33 5.83
N MET A 227 -1.52 -6.47 6.23
CA MET A 227 -1.38 -5.13 5.67
C MET A 227 -0.41 -5.19 4.48
N VAL A 228 -0.89 -4.91 3.27
CA VAL A 228 -0.08 -4.96 2.04
C VAL A 228 -0.07 -3.62 1.31
N GLY A 229 0.96 -3.35 0.50
CA GLY A 229 1.11 -2.11 -0.26
C GLY A 229 2.53 -1.53 -0.24
N PRO A 230 2.80 -0.48 -1.02
CA PRO A 230 4.13 0.13 -1.15
C PRO A 230 4.79 0.62 0.16
N ALA A 231 6.05 1.02 0.07
CA ALA A 231 6.70 1.80 1.13
C ALA A 231 5.95 3.13 1.38
N GLY A 232 6.07 3.68 2.59
CA GLY A 232 5.48 4.98 2.95
C GLY A 232 3.98 4.97 3.28
N MET A 233 3.18 4.03 2.75
CA MET A 233 1.70 4.02 2.87
C MET A 233 1.13 3.81 4.28
N GLY A 234 1.97 3.68 5.32
CA GLY A 234 1.51 3.61 6.71
C GLY A 234 1.14 2.22 7.25
N LYS A 235 1.58 1.12 6.61
CA LYS A 235 1.25 -0.27 6.99
C LYS A 235 1.51 -0.59 8.47
N THR A 236 2.77 -0.47 8.92
CA THR A 236 3.18 -0.70 10.32
C THR A 236 2.40 0.16 11.31
N THR A 237 2.16 1.44 10.99
CA THR A 237 1.38 2.36 11.83
C THR A 237 -0.10 1.97 11.91
N THR A 238 -0.68 1.53 10.79
CA THR A 238 -2.07 1.02 10.72
C THR A 238 -2.22 -0.25 11.55
N LEU A 239 -1.25 -1.17 11.46
CA LEU A 239 -1.20 -2.38 12.25
C LEU A 239 -1.01 -2.09 13.74
N ALA A 240 -0.18 -1.10 14.11
CA ALA A 240 -0.03 -0.64 15.49
C ALA A 240 -1.35 -0.09 16.06
N LYS A 241 -2.09 0.72 15.28
CA LYS A 241 -3.42 1.22 15.65
C LYS A 241 -4.44 0.09 15.83
N LEU A 242 -4.48 -0.87 14.91
CA LEU A 242 -5.37 -2.05 15.00
C LEU A 242 -5.03 -2.92 16.21
N ALA A 243 -3.74 -3.15 16.47
CA ALA A 243 -3.27 -3.89 17.64
C ALA A 243 -3.68 -3.20 18.95
N ALA A 244 -3.42 -1.89 19.07
CA ALA A 244 -3.80 -1.11 20.23
C ALA A 244 -5.32 -1.08 20.46
N ARG A 245 -6.12 -0.87 19.39
CA ARG A 245 -7.59 -0.91 19.43
C ARG A 245 -8.10 -2.26 19.93
N TYR A 246 -7.49 -3.36 19.49
CA TYR A 246 -7.81 -4.70 19.98
C TYR A 246 -7.44 -4.88 21.45
N VAL A 247 -6.21 -4.51 21.85
CA VAL A 247 -5.70 -4.70 23.23
C VAL A 247 -6.51 -3.88 24.24
N LEU A 248 -6.92 -2.66 23.90
CA LEU A 248 -7.80 -1.83 24.73
C LEU A 248 -9.21 -2.41 24.90
N LYS A 249 -9.73 -3.13 23.89
CA LYS A 249 -11.10 -3.67 23.90
C LYS A 249 -11.20 -5.12 24.43
N TYR A 250 -10.18 -5.93 24.18
CA TYR A 250 -10.20 -7.39 24.34
C TYR A 250 -8.95 -7.97 25.03
N GLY A 251 -7.99 -7.13 25.43
CA GLY A 251 -6.73 -7.54 26.03
C GLY A 251 -5.74 -8.20 25.04
N PRO A 252 -4.47 -8.37 25.45
CA PRO A 252 -3.42 -8.92 24.58
C PRO A 252 -3.53 -10.44 24.36
N GLN A 253 -4.28 -11.14 25.21
CA GLN A 253 -4.33 -12.61 25.26
C GLN A 253 -4.71 -13.25 23.91
N ASN A 254 -5.63 -12.63 23.18
CA ASN A 254 -6.25 -13.19 21.98
C ASN A 254 -5.72 -12.62 20.65
N ILE A 255 -4.65 -11.82 20.68
CA ILE A 255 -3.99 -11.25 19.49
C ILE A 255 -2.51 -11.70 19.40
N ALA A 256 -1.97 -11.74 18.19
CA ALA A 256 -0.54 -11.83 17.90
C ALA A 256 -0.16 -10.95 16.70
N LEU A 257 1.10 -10.53 16.61
CA LEU A 257 1.66 -9.79 15.48
C LEU A 257 2.68 -10.66 14.73
N VAL A 258 2.80 -10.46 13.42
CA VAL A 258 3.72 -11.18 12.55
C VAL A 258 4.43 -10.18 11.63
N SER A 259 5.75 -10.29 11.49
CA SER A 259 6.50 -9.53 10.49
C SER A 259 6.93 -10.42 9.33
N MET A 260 6.59 -9.99 8.12
CA MET A 260 7.22 -10.41 6.87
C MET A 260 8.17 -9.33 6.30
N ASP A 261 8.43 -8.23 7.04
CA ASP A 261 9.44 -7.22 6.65
C ASP A 261 10.83 -7.64 7.15
N SER A 262 11.39 -8.66 6.50
CA SER A 262 12.75 -9.16 6.73
C SER A 262 13.82 -8.36 5.99
N PHE A 263 13.42 -7.51 5.03
CA PHE A 263 14.33 -6.83 4.10
C PHE A 263 14.75 -5.44 4.57
N ARG A 264 13.94 -4.77 5.40
CA ARG A 264 14.21 -3.42 5.89
C ARG A 264 14.91 -3.44 7.25
N ILE A 265 16.13 -2.90 7.29
CA ILE A 265 16.90 -2.72 8.53
C ILE A 265 16.04 -1.99 9.57
N GLY A 266 15.99 -2.55 10.80
CA GLY A 266 15.23 -2.01 11.92
C GLY A 266 13.74 -2.36 11.96
N ALA A 267 13.12 -2.84 10.87
CA ALA A 267 11.68 -3.14 10.84
C ALA A 267 11.27 -4.25 11.83
N GLN A 268 12.11 -5.28 11.97
CA GLN A 268 11.90 -6.35 12.96
C GLN A 268 11.88 -5.83 14.40
N GLU A 269 12.84 -4.99 14.81
CA GLU A 269 12.87 -4.44 16.17
C GLU A 269 11.75 -3.41 16.37
N GLN A 270 11.36 -2.65 15.35
CA GLN A 270 10.18 -1.78 15.43
C GLN A 270 8.91 -2.57 15.76
N LEU A 271 8.69 -3.73 15.11
CA LEU A 271 7.52 -4.58 15.42
C LEU A 271 7.66 -5.31 16.76
N LYS A 272 8.87 -5.77 17.14
CA LYS A 272 9.12 -6.35 18.47
C LYS A 272 8.87 -5.33 19.58
N THR A 273 9.29 -4.07 19.42
CA THR A 273 9.05 -3.00 20.39
C THR A 273 7.57 -2.64 20.50
N LEU A 274 6.84 -2.58 19.38
CA LEU A 274 5.36 -2.50 19.39
C LEU A 274 4.74 -3.64 20.22
N GLY A 275 5.19 -4.89 20.01
CA GLY A 275 4.72 -6.04 20.79
C GLY A 275 5.06 -5.97 22.27
N ARG A 276 6.29 -5.58 22.62
CA ARG A 276 6.75 -5.36 24.01
C ARG A 276 5.86 -4.32 24.72
N ILE A 277 5.56 -3.20 24.06
CA ILE A 277 4.74 -2.11 24.64
C ILE A 277 3.27 -2.54 24.81
N LEU A 278 2.70 -3.25 23.85
CA LEU A 278 1.31 -3.72 23.92
C LEU A 278 1.14 -5.06 24.68
N ASN A 279 2.22 -5.68 25.16
CA ASN A 279 2.27 -7.03 25.70
C ASN A 279 1.72 -8.11 24.75
N VAL A 280 1.92 -7.94 23.43
CA VAL A 280 1.43 -8.85 22.38
C VAL A 280 2.61 -9.66 21.81
N PRO A 281 2.49 -11.01 21.65
CA PRO A 281 3.55 -11.82 21.06
C PRO A 281 3.80 -11.46 19.59
N VAL A 282 5.07 -11.47 19.19
CA VAL A 282 5.54 -11.12 17.85
C VAL A 282 6.34 -12.26 17.24
N THR A 283 5.96 -12.71 16.06
CA THR A 283 6.68 -13.72 15.27
C THR A 283 7.35 -13.06 14.07
N HIS A 284 8.65 -13.31 13.84
CA HIS A 284 9.30 -12.97 12.56
C HIS A 284 9.19 -14.15 11.60
N ILE A 285 9.13 -13.86 10.30
CA ILE A 285 9.16 -14.85 9.23
C ILE A 285 10.36 -14.56 8.34
N ASP A 286 11.28 -15.51 8.24
CA ASP A 286 12.49 -15.37 7.43
C ASP A 286 12.20 -15.63 5.94
N PRO A 287 12.96 -15.03 5.00
CA PRO A 287 12.76 -15.24 3.57
C PRO A 287 12.82 -16.72 3.17
N GLY A 288 11.74 -17.23 2.61
CA GLY A 288 11.61 -18.64 2.22
C GLY A 288 11.04 -19.58 3.30
N GLN A 289 10.82 -19.09 4.53
CA GLN A 289 10.06 -19.84 5.54
C GLN A 289 8.58 -19.95 5.14
N SER A 290 7.96 -21.09 5.47
CA SER A 290 6.52 -21.28 5.23
C SER A 290 5.68 -20.45 6.21
N LEU A 291 4.90 -19.51 5.68
CA LEU A 291 3.92 -18.73 6.44
C LEU A 291 2.92 -19.65 7.18
N VAL A 292 2.57 -20.81 6.61
CA VAL A 292 1.67 -21.79 7.25
C VAL A 292 2.26 -22.31 8.56
N GLN A 293 3.55 -22.67 8.55
CA GLN A 293 4.26 -23.19 9.72
C GLN A 293 4.53 -22.09 10.76
N ALA A 294 4.78 -20.85 10.31
CA ALA A 294 4.95 -19.71 11.21
C ALA A 294 3.64 -19.29 11.91
N LEU A 295 2.48 -19.54 11.30
CA LEU A 295 1.16 -19.27 11.87
C LEU A 295 0.59 -20.42 12.71
N GLU A 296 1.13 -21.64 12.60
CA GLU A 296 0.66 -22.83 13.34
C GLU A 296 0.62 -22.63 14.88
N PRO A 297 1.65 -22.04 15.54
CA PRO A 297 1.60 -21.73 16.97
C PRO A 297 0.54 -20.67 17.34
N LEU A 298 0.08 -19.88 16.36
CA LEU A 298 -0.84 -18.76 16.55
C LEU A 298 -2.31 -19.14 16.28
N LEU A 299 -2.62 -20.38 15.89
CA LEU A 299 -3.97 -20.86 15.56
C LEU A 299 -5.01 -20.69 16.69
N ARG A 300 -4.57 -20.51 17.94
CA ARG A 300 -5.45 -20.25 19.10
C ARG A 300 -5.76 -18.76 19.32
N LYS A 301 -5.16 -17.85 18.57
CA LYS A 301 -5.41 -16.41 18.64
C LYS A 301 -6.66 -16.05 17.82
N ARG A 302 -7.54 -15.22 18.36
CA ARG A 302 -8.69 -14.67 17.61
C ARG A 302 -8.23 -13.77 16.46
N VAL A 303 -7.14 -13.03 16.64
CA VAL A 303 -6.59 -12.11 15.63
C VAL A 303 -5.10 -12.36 15.45
N VAL A 304 -4.65 -12.45 14.20
CA VAL A 304 -3.23 -12.36 13.84
C VAL A 304 -3.04 -11.26 12.81
N LEU A 305 -2.27 -10.23 13.16
CA LEU A 305 -1.97 -9.11 12.27
C LEU A 305 -0.59 -9.28 11.63
N ILE A 306 -0.52 -9.26 10.29
CA ILE A 306 0.73 -9.40 9.52
C ILE A 306 1.15 -8.03 8.97
N ASP A 307 2.35 -7.57 9.31
CA ASP A 307 3.02 -6.46 8.59
C ASP A 307 3.92 -7.01 7.48
N THR A 308 4.08 -6.24 6.40
CA THR A 308 4.75 -6.70 5.18
C THR A 308 5.73 -5.67 4.63
N ALA A 309 6.77 -6.14 3.93
CA ALA A 309 7.75 -5.26 3.31
C ALA A 309 7.11 -4.37 2.23
N GLY A 310 7.48 -3.08 2.22
CA GLY A 310 7.05 -2.10 1.22
C GLY A 310 7.88 -2.14 -0.06
N LEU A 311 7.83 -3.27 -0.77
CA LEU A 311 8.71 -3.57 -1.89
C LEU A 311 8.25 -2.92 -3.21
N GLN A 312 9.20 -2.71 -4.13
CA GLN A 312 8.95 -2.17 -5.47
C GLN A 312 8.29 -3.21 -6.38
N ALA A 313 7.53 -2.76 -7.38
CA ALA A 313 6.81 -3.63 -8.33
C ALA A 313 7.73 -4.54 -9.17
N SER A 314 8.99 -4.12 -9.36
CA SER A 314 10.06 -4.82 -10.06
C SER A 314 10.81 -5.84 -9.20
N ASP A 315 10.65 -5.81 -7.87
CA ASP A 315 11.44 -6.63 -6.95
C ASP A 315 10.93 -8.09 -6.91
N PRO A 316 11.78 -9.09 -7.20
CA PRO A 316 11.40 -10.50 -7.04
C PRO A 316 10.89 -10.86 -5.64
N ALA A 317 11.36 -10.18 -4.59
CA ALA A 317 10.88 -10.38 -3.22
C ALA A 317 9.39 -10.03 -3.04
N LEU A 318 8.87 -9.05 -3.79
CA LEU A 318 7.44 -8.74 -3.77
C LEU A 318 6.61 -9.93 -4.26
N ARG A 319 7.06 -10.62 -5.31
CA ARG A 319 6.35 -11.80 -5.83
C ARG A 319 6.30 -12.92 -4.79
N MET A 320 7.40 -13.17 -4.07
CA MET A 320 7.42 -14.18 -2.99
C MET A 320 6.43 -13.84 -1.88
N GLN A 321 6.43 -12.58 -1.41
CA GLN A 321 5.53 -12.09 -0.37
C GLN A 321 4.05 -12.25 -0.78
N LEU A 322 3.70 -11.91 -2.02
CA LEU A 322 2.35 -12.04 -2.53
C LEU A 322 1.94 -13.50 -2.80
N GLU A 323 2.83 -14.36 -3.29
CA GLU A 323 2.55 -15.80 -3.47
C GLU A 323 2.35 -16.52 -2.12
N SER A 324 3.07 -16.10 -1.07
CA SER A 324 2.90 -16.59 0.30
C SER A 324 1.53 -16.20 0.87
N LEU A 325 1.13 -14.93 0.72
CA LEU A 325 -0.18 -14.41 1.16
C LEU A 325 -1.37 -14.87 0.28
N ALA A 326 -1.11 -15.36 -0.95
CA ALA A 326 -2.09 -16.05 -1.79
C ALA A 326 -2.20 -17.56 -1.50
N GLY A 327 -1.40 -18.08 -0.57
CA GLY A 327 -1.25 -19.52 -0.33
C GLY A 327 -2.53 -20.15 0.21
N ARG A 328 -3.09 -21.14 -0.52
CA ARG A 328 -4.35 -21.85 -0.18
C ARG A 328 -4.41 -22.47 1.22
N GLY A 329 -3.28 -22.60 1.93
CA GLY A 329 -3.24 -23.07 3.32
C GLY A 329 -3.73 -22.06 4.36
N ILE A 330 -3.87 -20.78 4.02
CA ILE A 330 -4.27 -19.71 4.96
C ILE A 330 -5.39 -18.87 4.33
N LYS A 331 -6.46 -18.63 5.08
CA LYS A 331 -7.51 -17.65 4.72
C LYS A 331 -7.15 -16.29 5.32
N SER A 332 -6.15 -15.60 4.78
CA SER A 332 -5.81 -14.24 5.21
C SER A 332 -6.66 -13.20 4.47
N ARG A 333 -7.19 -12.22 5.20
CA ARG A 333 -7.81 -11.03 4.61
C ARG A 333 -6.72 -9.99 4.37
N ASN A 334 -6.29 -9.89 3.12
CA ASN A 334 -5.19 -9.03 2.71
C ASN A 334 -5.74 -7.64 2.34
N TYR A 335 -5.37 -6.60 3.10
CA TYR A 335 -5.86 -5.23 2.90
C TYR A 335 -4.79 -4.34 2.27
N LEU A 336 -5.13 -3.71 1.15
CA LEU A 336 -4.25 -2.77 0.46
C LEU A 336 -4.27 -1.41 1.18
N VAL A 337 -3.15 -1.05 1.80
CA VAL A 337 -3.01 0.22 2.50
C VAL A 337 -2.58 1.31 1.50
N LEU A 338 -3.35 2.38 1.42
CA LEU A 338 -3.22 3.47 0.44
C LEU A 338 -3.21 4.82 1.16
N ALA A 339 -2.15 5.60 0.97
CA ALA A 339 -2.11 6.97 1.47
C ALA A 339 -2.93 7.91 0.57
N THR A 340 -3.85 8.67 1.15
CA THR A 340 -4.72 9.64 0.49
C THR A 340 -4.02 10.95 0.09
N THR A 341 -2.68 10.92 0.09
CA THR A 341 -1.77 11.94 -0.48
C THR A 341 -1.01 11.41 -1.69
N SER A 342 -1.32 10.19 -2.17
CA SER A 342 -0.73 9.58 -3.37
C SER A 342 -1.59 9.85 -4.61
N GLN A 343 -0.95 10.22 -5.72
CA GLN A 343 -1.59 10.47 -7.02
C GLN A 343 -2.26 9.22 -7.63
N LYS A 344 -3.28 9.41 -8.48
CA LYS A 344 -3.99 8.40 -9.30
C LYS A 344 -3.07 7.31 -9.86
N GLN A 345 -1.94 7.67 -10.45
CA GLN A 345 -0.98 6.75 -11.08
C GLN A 345 -0.31 5.84 -10.03
N VAL A 346 0.10 6.39 -8.88
CA VAL A 346 0.72 5.65 -7.78
C VAL A 346 -0.29 4.69 -7.13
N LEU A 347 -1.52 5.16 -6.89
CA LEU A 347 -2.63 4.37 -6.37
C LEU A 347 -2.97 3.19 -7.30
N THR A 348 -3.02 3.45 -8.62
CA THR A 348 -3.28 2.42 -9.65
C THR A 348 -2.15 1.41 -9.74
N ALA A 349 -0.89 1.86 -9.75
CA ALA A 349 0.29 0.98 -9.76
C ALA A 349 0.36 0.11 -8.50
N ALA A 350 -0.02 0.64 -7.33
CA ALA A 350 -0.13 -0.12 -6.09
C ALA A 350 -1.18 -1.24 -6.22
N TYR A 351 -2.40 -0.94 -6.68
CA TYR A 351 -3.41 -1.98 -6.91
C TYR A 351 -2.95 -3.06 -7.88
N HIS A 352 -2.43 -2.68 -9.06
CA HIS A 352 -1.96 -3.64 -10.07
C HIS A 352 -0.81 -4.53 -9.58
N SER A 353 0.07 -4.00 -8.73
CA SER A 353 1.17 -4.76 -8.13
C SER A 353 0.66 -5.79 -7.11
N TYR A 354 -0.18 -5.35 -6.17
CA TYR A 354 -0.56 -6.10 -4.97
C TYR A 354 -1.80 -6.99 -5.14
N LYS A 355 -2.69 -6.76 -6.12
CA LYS A 355 -3.95 -7.53 -6.28
C LYS A 355 -3.80 -9.05 -6.39
N ARG A 356 -2.61 -9.53 -6.76
CA ARG A 356 -2.29 -10.97 -6.89
C ARG A 356 -2.30 -11.75 -5.56
N CYS A 357 -2.27 -11.09 -4.40
CA CYS A 357 -2.47 -11.78 -3.12
C CYS A 357 -3.94 -12.04 -2.76
N GLY A 358 -4.91 -11.60 -3.57
CA GLY A 358 -6.33 -11.68 -3.23
C GLY A 358 -6.69 -10.64 -2.17
N LEU A 359 -7.04 -9.42 -2.60
CA LEU A 359 -7.37 -8.32 -1.70
C LEU A 359 -8.79 -8.48 -1.16
N ALA A 360 -8.93 -8.39 0.17
CA ALA A 360 -10.22 -8.32 0.86
C ALA A 360 -10.79 -6.89 0.93
N GLY A 361 -9.99 -5.89 0.56
CA GLY A 361 -10.36 -4.48 0.55
C GLY A 361 -9.15 -3.57 0.66
N CYS A 362 -9.38 -2.32 1.08
CA CYS A 362 -8.34 -1.33 1.29
C CYS A 362 -8.47 -0.60 2.64
N ILE A 363 -7.37 0.01 3.07
CA ILE A 363 -7.31 0.92 4.23
C ILE A 363 -6.75 2.25 3.74
N LEU A 364 -7.44 3.34 4.06
CA LEU A 364 -7.06 4.68 3.61
C LEU A 364 -6.33 5.41 4.74
N THR A 365 -5.12 5.90 4.47
CA THR A 365 -4.25 6.54 5.47
C THR A 365 -3.89 7.97 5.09
N LYS A 366 -3.47 8.81 6.04
CA LYS A 366 -3.12 10.24 5.83
C LYS A 366 -4.32 11.10 5.37
N LEU A 367 -5.52 10.84 5.89
CA LEU A 367 -6.74 11.62 5.60
C LEU A 367 -6.75 13.02 6.26
N ASP A 368 -5.79 13.27 7.14
CA ASP A 368 -5.43 14.55 7.75
C ASP A 368 -4.55 15.42 6.83
N GLU A 369 -3.74 14.80 5.96
CA GLU A 369 -2.85 15.47 5.01
C GLU A 369 -3.47 15.62 3.60
N THR A 370 -4.68 15.12 3.37
CA THR A 370 -5.23 14.93 2.02
C THR A 370 -5.71 16.21 1.34
N ALA A 371 -5.24 16.43 0.11
CA ALA A 371 -5.70 17.49 -0.79
C ALA A 371 -6.76 17.03 -1.82
N SER A 372 -7.08 15.72 -1.85
CA SER A 372 -8.19 15.16 -2.63
C SER A 372 -8.45 13.71 -2.23
N LEU A 373 -9.74 13.34 -2.06
CA LEU A 373 -10.15 11.96 -1.84
C LEU A 373 -10.76 11.29 -3.09
N GLY A 374 -11.03 12.05 -4.16
CA GLY A 374 -11.72 11.50 -5.33
C GLY A 374 -10.92 10.41 -6.04
N GLU A 375 -9.59 10.53 -6.11
CA GLU A 375 -8.75 9.55 -6.82
C GLU A 375 -8.80 8.17 -6.15
N VAL A 376 -8.68 8.13 -4.81
CA VAL A 376 -8.66 6.88 -4.05
C VAL A 376 -10.05 6.26 -3.91
N LEU A 377 -11.10 7.09 -3.83
CA LEU A 377 -12.49 6.63 -3.92
C LEU A 377 -12.80 6.07 -5.31
N SER A 378 -12.29 6.71 -6.37
CA SER A 378 -12.42 6.20 -7.74
C SER A 378 -11.76 4.84 -7.91
N LEU A 379 -10.54 4.67 -7.40
CA LEU A 379 -9.84 3.37 -7.39
C LEU A 379 -10.63 2.30 -6.63
N ALA A 380 -11.09 2.61 -5.40
CA ALA A 380 -11.81 1.67 -4.56
C ALA A 380 -13.13 1.20 -5.20
N ILE A 381 -13.89 2.13 -5.78
CA ILE A 381 -15.15 1.83 -6.49
C ILE A 381 -14.88 1.04 -7.78
N SER A 382 -13.92 1.47 -8.61
CA SER A 382 -13.63 0.86 -9.92
C SER A 382 -13.05 -0.56 -9.85
N HIS A 383 -12.59 -0.96 -8.65
CA HIS A 383 -12.01 -2.27 -8.39
C HIS A 383 -12.75 -3.03 -7.26
N GLU A 384 -13.94 -2.57 -6.89
CA GLU A 384 -14.84 -3.23 -5.94
C GLU A 384 -14.17 -3.56 -4.59
N LEU A 385 -13.22 -2.71 -4.16
CA LEU A 385 -12.45 -2.86 -2.92
C LEU A 385 -13.22 -2.24 -1.74
N PRO A 386 -13.69 -3.03 -0.74
CA PRO A 386 -14.30 -2.45 0.44
C PRO A 386 -13.30 -1.60 1.23
N VAL A 387 -13.65 -0.36 1.52
CA VAL A 387 -12.89 0.46 2.46
C VAL A 387 -13.16 -0.10 3.85
N ALA A 388 -12.12 -0.60 4.52
CA ALA A 388 -12.24 -1.27 5.82
C ALA A 388 -11.96 -0.34 7.00
N TYR A 389 -10.95 0.53 6.88
CA TYR A 389 -10.55 1.50 7.90
C TYR A 389 -10.06 2.79 7.26
N LEU A 390 -10.09 3.87 8.05
CA LEU A 390 -9.55 5.18 7.76
C LEU A 390 -8.57 5.59 8.87
N THR A 391 -7.50 6.32 8.55
CA THR A 391 -6.64 6.98 9.56
C THR A 391 -6.32 8.43 9.20
N ASP A 392 -6.53 9.35 10.12
CA ASP A 392 -6.37 10.79 9.99
C ASP A 392 -5.58 11.43 11.15
N GLY A 393 -4.35 10.98 11.35
CA GLY A 393 -3.43 11.52 12.34
C GLY A 393 -2.43 10.48 12.87
N PRO A 394 -1.51 10.87 13.77
CA PRO A 394 -0.48 9.97 14.31
C PRO A 394 -0.96 9.13 15.51
N ARG A 395 -2.00 9.53 16.24
CA ARG A 395 -2.33 9.03 17.58
C ARG A 395 -2.83 7.59 17.58
N ILE A 396 -2.53 6.87 18.65
CA ILE A 396 -2.82 5.44 18.80
C ILE A 396 -3.76 5.20 20.01
N PRO A 397 -4.82 4.37 19.86
CA PRO A 397 -5.44 3.95 18.60
C PRO A 397 -6.28 5.07 17.95
N ASP A 398 -6.42 6.22 18.63
CA ASP A 398 -7.50 7.21 18.44
C ASP A 398 -7.78 7.62 16.99
N ASP A 399 -6.74 7.77 16.17
CA ASP A 399 -6.85 8.17 14.76
C ASP A 399 -7.04 6.94 13.83
N LEU A 400 -7.97 6.04 14.19
CA LEU A 400 -8.36 4.83 13.44
C LEU A 400 -9.88 4.63 13.46
N HIS A 401 -10.53 4.89 12.32
CA HIS A 401 -11.98 4.92 12.20
C HIS A 401 -12.55 3.84 11.28
N THR A 402 -13.73 3.33 11.64
CA THR A 402 -14.58 2.55 10.74
C THR A 402 -15.27 3.48 9.73
N PRO A 403 -15.18 3.24 8.42
CA PRO A 403 -15.66 4.15 7.39
C PRO A 403 -17.18 4.22 7.34
N ARG A 404 -17.74 5.43 7.18
CA ARG A 404 -19.14 5.66 6.85
C ARG A 404 -19.26 6.27 5.46
N ARG A 405 -20.01 5.61 4.58
CA ARG A 405 -20.17 5.97 3.15
C ARG A 405 -20.47 7.47 2.93
N HIS A 406 -21.42 8.03 3.69
CA HIS A 406 -21.80 9.45 3.60
C HIS A 406 -20.72 10.40 4.14
N GLN A 407 -19.95 10.00 5.17
CA GLN A 407 -18.84 10.82 5.69
C GLN A 407 -17.66 10.86 4.73
N LEU A 408 -17.36 9.75 4.05
CA LEU A 408 -16.33 9.72 3.00
C LEU A 408 -16.66 10.68 1.85
N VAL A 409 -17.91 10.66 1.35
CA VAL A 409 -18.35 11.61 0.33
C VAL A 409 -18.34 13.06 0.85
N SER A 410 -18.81 13.30 2.08
CA SER A 410 -18.78 14.64 2.68
C SER A 410 -17.36 15.17 2.83
N ARG A 411 -16.40 14.32 3.24
CA ARG A 411 -14.98 14.69 3.37
C ARG A 411 -14.34 14.94 2.01
N ALA A 412 -14.68 14.14 1.00
CA ALA A 412 -14.21 14.35 -0.38
C ALA A 412 -14.68 15.67 -0.98
N VAL A 413 -15.91 16.10 -0.68
CA VAL A 413 -16.43 17.42 -1.08
C VAL A 413 -15.81 18.56 -0.27
N SER A 414 -15.46 18.35 1.02
CA SER A 414 -14.78 19.39 1.81
C SER A 414 -13.30 19.58 1.46
N VAL A 415 -12.63 18.54 0.94
CA VAL A 415 -11.23 18.62 0.44
C VAL A 415 -11.14 18.73 -1.09
N GLN A 416 -12.22 19.13 -1.76
CA GLN A 416 -12.21 19.32 -3.22
C GLN A 416 -11.29 20.47 -3.64
N MET A 417 -10.76 20.41 -4.87
CA MET A 417 -9.98 21.50 -5.48
C MET A 417 -10.77 22.82 -5.46
N GLN A 418 -10.08 23.93 -5.17
CA GLN A 418 -10.69 25.27 -5.07
C GLN A 418 -10.86 25.95 -6.42
N ASP A 419 -9.95 25.71 -7.36
CA ASP A 419 -9.99 26.20 -8.73
C ASP A 419 -10.98 25.40 -9.61
N GLU A 420 -11.29 25.91 -10.79
CA GLU A 420 -12.00 25.14 -11.82
C GLU A 420 -11.00 24.36 -12.69
N PRO A 421 -11.34 23.12 -13.13
CA PRO A 421 -10.47 22.35 -14.01
C PRO A 421 -10.30 23.07 -15.36
N SER A 422 -9.08 23.10 -15.88
CA SER A 422 -8.80 23.68 -17.19
C SER A 422 -9.52 22.92 -18.31
N GLU A 423 -9.77 23.59 -19.42
CA GLU A 423 -10.37 22.98 -20.62
C GLU A 423 -9.50 21.82 -21.17
N GLU A 424 -8.18 21.88 -20.97
CA GLU A 424 -7.23 20.79 -21.23
C GLU A 424 -7.47 19.59 -20.29
N ALA A 425 -7.51 19.82 -18.96
CA ALA A 425 -7.76 18.76 -17.99
C ALA A 425 -9.15 18.12 -18.15
N MET A 426 -10.12 18.86 -18.70
CA MET A 426 -11.41 18.33 -19.11
C MET A 426 -11.32 17.51 -20.41
N ALA A 427 -10.57 17.96 -21.43
CA ALA A 427 -10.33 17.19 -22.64
C ALA A 427 -9.63 15.86 -22.35
N ASP A 428 -8.59 15.86 -21.52
CA ASP A 428 -7.87 14.67 -21.06
C ASP A 428 -8.80 13.70 -20.30
N MET A 429 -9.66 14.22 -19.42
CA MET A 429 -10.65 13.42 -18.69
C MET A 429 -11.66 12.75 -19.62
N PHE A 430 -11.96 13.35 -20.78
CA PHE A 430 -12.79 12.74 -21.83
C PHE A 430 -11.99 11.78 -22.72
N ALA A 431 -10.70 12.01 -22.98
CA ALA A 431 -9.81 11.06 -23.65
C ALA A 431 -9.69 9.73 -22.84
N ASP A 432 -9.56 9.84 -21.51
CA ASP A 432 -9.52 8.73 -20.54
C ASP A 432 -10.75 7.79 -20.64
N LEU A 433 -11.90 8.30 -21.14
CA LEU A 433 -13.10 7.49 -21.38
C LEU A 433 -12.94 6.52 -22.56
N TYR A 434 -12.16 6.89 -23.57
CA TYR A 434 -11.92 6.09 -24.79
C TYR A 434 -10.74 5.13 -24.63
N HIS A 435 -9.76 5.46 -23.77
CA HIS A 435 -8.69 4.53 -23.37
C HIS A 435 -9.21 3.26 -22.67
N THR A 436 -10.40 3.29 -22.09
CA THR A 436 -11.00 2.12 -21.42
C THR A 436 -11.75 1.25 -22.44
N PRO A 437 -11.21 0.09 -22.90
CA PRO A 437 -11.99 -0.84 -23.70
C PRO A 437 -13.17 -1.32 -22.84
N GLY A 438 -14.38 -0.95 -23.22
CA GLY A 438 -15.55 -1.14 -22.38
C GLY A 438 -15.72 -2.61 -21.97
N LYS A 439 -16.01 -2.83 -20.68
CA LYS A 439 -16.63 -4.10 -20.22
C LYS A 439 -17.93 -4.27 -20.99
N ARG A 440 -17.89 -4.94 -22.16
CA ARG A 440 -19.09 -5.46 -22.80
C ARG A 440 -19.66 -6.49 -21.83
N VAL A 441 -20.80 -6.15 -21.23
CA VAL A 441 -21.59 -7.08 -20.43
C VAL A 441 -22.04 -8.21 -21.35
N GLY A 442 -21.80 -9.44 -20.93
CA GLY A 442 -22.12 -10.69 -21.63
C GLY A 442 -22.05 -11.84 -20.64
#